data_AF-A0A524MYS8-F1
#
_entry.id   AF-A0A524MYS8-F1
#
_cell.length_a   1.000
_cell.length_b   1.000
_cell.length_c   1.000
_cell.angle_alpha   90.00
_cell.angle_beta   90.00
_cell.angle_gamma   90.00
#
_symmetry.space_group_name_H-M   'P 1'
#
loop_
_entity.id
_entity.type
_entity.pdbx_description
1 polymer ?
#
loop_
_entity_poly.entity_id
_entity_poly.type
_entity_poly.pdbx_seq_one_letter_code
_entity_poly.pdbx_strand_id
1 'polypeptide(L)'
;MLVDPKIVELSAYNGLPHLVVPVITDPHKVAIGLRWAINEMEKRYKLFAKAGVRNIEGYNSRAIPRQQELFEADGADAAEEMPPRLPYVVICVDELADLMLVAQADIENCIARLAQLSRAVGIHMILATQRPSVNVITGTIKANFPARIAFQVAQRVDSRTILDANGADKLLGRGDMLFLPAGSNRLIRAQGAMVTDPEIKRVCDFIRDNGTSNYDVTIHDKILNHKGAKSIDTGEDDGMLEQAIQIIRETHRASTSSLQRRLRIGYTRAARMMDILEERGIVGPPRGSDPREILIDLDGDNAGQSSEDEDYGASEPLSENEEV
;
A
#
# COMPACT_ATOMS: atom_id res chain seq x y z
N MET A 1 -11.93 3.41 2.06
CA MET A 1 -11.28 2.30 1.32
C MET A 1 -12.12 1.05 1.51
N LEU A 2 -12.43 0.35 0.42
CA LEU A 2 -13.24 -0.87 0.45
C LEU A 2 -12.41 -2.04 -0.07
N VAL A 3 -12.51 -3.18 0.61
CA VAL A 3 -11.80 -4.41 0.29
C VAL A 3 -12.82 -5.54 0.15
N ASP A 4 -12.89 -6.12 -1.03
CA ASP A 4 -13.84 -7.19 -1.38
C ASP A 4 -13.11 -8.27 -2.21
N PRO A 5 -12.49 -9.26 -1.55
CA PRO A 5 -11.73 -10.29 -2.24
C PRO A 5 -12.60 -11.23 -3.07
N LYS A 6 -13.94 -11.23 -2.89
CA LYS A 6 -14.86 -12.11 -3.61
C LYS A 6 -15.53 -11.43 -4.79
N ILE A 7 -15.47 -10.09 -4.89
CA ILE A 7 -16.08 -9.29 -5.97
C ILE A 7 -17.60 -9.49 -6.02
N VAL A 8 -18.25 -9.51 -4.86
CA VAL A 8 -19.70 -9.75 -4.76
C VAL A 8 -20.39 -8.57 -4.09
N GLU A 9 -19.94 -8.20 -2.90
CA GLU A 9 -20.73 -7.35 -2.00
C GLU A 9 -20.44 -5.86 -2.18
N LEU A 10 -19.17 -5.47 -2.42
CA LEU A 10 -18.77 -4.06 -2.41
C LEU A 10 -18.56 -3.47 -3.81
N SER A 11 -18.60 -4.30 -4.86
CA SER A 11 -18.34 -3.86 -6.23
C SER A 11 -19.34 -2.79 -6.73
N ALA A 12 -20.57 -2.78 -6.19
CA ALA A 12 -21.59 -1.78 -6.50
C ALA A 12 -21.20 -0.34 -6.09
N TYR A 13 -20.24 -0.19 -5.17
CA TYR A 13 -19.79 1.10 -4.66
C TYR A 13 -18.65 1.73 -5.50
N ASN A 14 -18.16 1.04 -6.53
CA ASN A 14 -17.12 1.59 -7.40
C ASN A 14 -17.55 2.90 -8.09
N GLY A 15 -16.61 3.84 -8.20
CA GLY A 15 -16.85 5.15 -8.80
C GLY A 15 -17.48 6.18 -7.88
N LEU A 16 -17.75 5.86 -6.61
CA LEU A 16 -18.19 6.87 -5.65
C LEU A 16 -17.06 7.89 -5.36
N PRO A 17 -17.39 9.18 -5.16
CA PRO A 17 -16.43 10.24 -4.85
C PRO A 17 -15.73 10.07 -3.50
N HIS A 18 -16.31 9.27 -2.61
CA HIS A 18 -15.77 8.97 -1.29
C HIS A 18 -14.65 7.91 -1.31
N LEU A 19 -14.51 7.19 -2.42
CA LEU A 19 -13.50 6.14 -2.53
C LEU A 19 -12.14 6.75 -2.80
N VAL A 20 -11.22 6.50 -1.87
CA VAL A 20 -9.80 6.86 -2.03
C VAL A 20 -9.15 6.08 -3.16
N VAL A 21 -9.56 4.82 -3.35
CA VAL A 21 -9.14 3.93 -4.44
C VAL A 21 -10.34 3.08 -4.86
N PRO A 22 -10.35 2.53 -6.09
CA PRO A 22 -11.33 1.52 -6.46
C PRO A 22 -11.36 0.37 -5.45
N VAL A 23 -12.48 -0.35 -5.39
CA VAL A 23 -12.60 -1.50 -4.49
C VAL A 23 -11.46 -2.48 -4.74
N ILE A 24 -10.70 -2.78 -3.69
CA ILE A 24 -9.54 -3.66 -3.79
C ILE A 24 -10.04 -5.10 -3.75
N THR A 25 -9.80 -5.82 -4.83
CA THR A 25 -10.23 -7.22 -4.99
C THR A 25 -9.09 -8.22 -4.82
N ASP A 26 -7.84 -7.80 -5.08
CA ASP A 26 -6.67 -8.65 -4.91
C ASP A 26 -6.17 -8.60 -3.45
N PRO A 27 -6.18 -9.73 -2.71
CA PRO A 27 -5.70 -9.79 -1.33
C PRO A 27 -4.25 -9.30 -1.15
N HIS A 28 -3.38 -9.49 -2.14
CA HIS A 28 -2.00 -9.02 -2.08
C HIS A 28 -1.90 -7.48 -2.10
N LYS A 29 -2.82 -6.83 -2.83
CA LYS A 29 -2.89 -5.37 -2.91
C LYS A 29 -3.50 -4.75 -1.65
N VAL A 30 -4.21 -5.52 -0.84
CA VAL A 30 -4.78 -5.04 0.43
C VAL A 30 -3.69 -4.63 1.40
N ALA A 31 -2.59 -5.39 1.48
CA ALA A 31 -1.45 -5.02 2.32
C ALA A 31 -0.88 -3.64 1.95
N ILE A 32 -0.84 -3.32 0.65
CA ILE A 32 -0.41 -2.00 0.16
C ILE A 32 -1.38 -0.90 0.61
N GLY A 33 -2.69 -1.14 0.47
CA GLY A 33 -3.72 -0.20 0.93
C GLY A 33 -3.66 0.05 2.43
N LEU A 34 -3.43 -0.99 3.24
CA LEU A 34 -3.26 -0.85 4.69
C LEU A 34 -1.96 -0.12 5.06
N ARG A 35 -0.85 -0.37 4.36
CA ARG A 35 0.40 0.39 4.54
C ARG A 35 0.23 1.86 4.16
N TRP A 36 -0.55 2.17 3.13
CA TRP A 36 -0.90 3.56 2.85
C TRP A 36 -1.66 4.20 4.01
N ALA A 37 -2.66 3.51 4.56
CA ALA A 37 -3.42 4.05 5.70
C ALA A 37 -2.54 4.31 6.92
N ILE A 38 -1.51 3.49 7.12
CA ILE A 38 -0.48 3.69 8.15
C ILE A 38 0.35 4.96 7.86
N ASN A 39 0.79 5.16 6.62
CA ASN A 39 1.54 6.36 6.25
C ASN A 39 0.68 7.63 6.37
N GLU A 40 -0.59 7.54 5.99
CA GLU A 40 -1.56 8.63 6.16
C GLU A 40 -1.79 8.93 7.65
N MET A 41 -1.87 7.92 8.51
CA MET A 41 -1.91 8.09 9.97
C MET A 41 -0.68 8.88 10.47
N GLU A 42 0.53 8.49 10.07
CA GLU A 42 1.77 9.17 10.45
C GLU A 42 1.82 10.61 9.95
N LYS A 43 1.39 10.84 8.70
CA LYS A 43 1.27 12.18 8.11
C LYS A 43 0.33 13.06 8.93
N ARG A 44 -0.84 12.54 9.32
CA ARG A 44 -1.81 13.26 10.16
C ARG A 44 -1.25 13.61 11.52
N TYR A 45 -0.48 12.72 12.14
CA TYR A 45 0.20 13.03 13.40
C TYR A 45 1.19 14.19 13.26
N LYS A 46 1.98 14.24 12.17
CA LYS A 46 2.87 15.37 11.90
C LYS A 46 2.08 16.66 11.69
N LEU A 47 0.97 16.62 10.95
CA LEU A 47 0.09 17.78 10.76
C LEU A 47 -0.52 18.26 12.08
N PHE A 48 -0.93 17.34 12.95
CA PHE A 48 -1.51 17.69 14.25
C PHE A 48 -0.48 18.33 15.17
N ALA A 49 0.75 17.82 15.18
CA ALA A 49 1.86 18.42 15.92
C ALA A 49 2.18 19.83 15.42
N LYS A 50 2.26 20.03 14.08
CA LYS A 50 2.44 21.36 13.47
C LYS A 50 1.31 22.33 13.84
N ALA A 51 0.06 21.86 13.85
CA ALA A 51 -1.10 22.66 14.20
C ALA A 51 -1.37 22.79 15.71
N GLY A 52 -0.57 22.16 16.58
CA GLY A 52 -0.74 22.21 18.04
C GLY A 52 -2.01 21.50 18.56
N VAL A 53 -2.56 20.54 17.82
CA VAL A 53 -3.79 19.82 18.18
C VAL A 53 -3.54 18.35 18.47
N ARG A 54 -4.47 17.68 19.16
CA ARG A 54 -4.31 16.27 19.58
C ARG A 54 -5.08 15.27 18.73
N ASN A 55 -6.10 15.71 18.00
CA ASN A 55 -7.01 14.83 17.25
C ASN A 55 -7.60 15.53 16.03
N ILE A 56 -8.27 14.75 15.18
CA ILE A 56 -8.89 15.24 13.95
C ILE A 56 -10.00 16.28 14.20
N GLU A 57 -10.75 16.15 15.29
CA GLU A 57 -11.79 17.13 15.66
C GLU A 57 -11.17 18.49 15.95
N GLY A 58 -10.10 18.51 16.74
CA GLY A 58 -9.31 19.71 17.01
C GLY A 58 -8.68 20.28 15.73
N TYR A 59 -8.14 19.42 14.87
CA TYR A 59 -7.60 19.87 13.58
C TYR A 59 -8.65 20.49 12.67
N ASN A 60 -9.85 19.93 12.59
CA ASN A 60 -10.92 20.41 11.70
C ASN A 60 -11.68 21.63 12.24
N SER A 61 -11.62 21.84 13.56
CA SER A 61 -12.22 22.98 14.25
C SER A 61 -11.25 24.14 14.50
N ARG A 62 -9.95 23.95 14.20
CA ARG A 62 -8.94 25.01 14.35
C ARG A 62 -9.29 26.24 13.51
N ALA A 63 -8.81 27.40 13.94
CA ALA A 63 -8.84 28.59 13.11
C ALA A 63 -7.99 28.37 11.85
N ILE A 64 -8.54 28.74 10.70
CA ILE A 64 -7.82 28.71 9.42
C ILE A 64 -7.33 30.14 9.18
N PRO A 65 -6.00 30.39 9.22
CA PRO A 65 -5.46 31.72 8.95
C PRO A 65 -5.95 32.19 7.58
N ARG A 66 -6.45 33.42 7.51
CA ARG A 66 -6.79 34.02 6.21
C ARG A 66 -5.50 34.34 5.48
N GLN A 67 -5.55 34.24 4.15
CA GLN A 67 -4.42 34.43 3.24
C GLN A 67 -3.59 35.70 3.51
N GLN A 68 -4.17 36.76 4.07
CA GLN A 68 -3.48 38.00 4.46
C GLN A 68 -2.46 37.84 5.60
N GLU A 69 -2.65 36.92 6.55
CA GLU A 69 -1.72 36.69 7.67
C GLU A 69 -0.49 35.85 7.26
N LEU A 70 -0.55 35.14 6.12
CA LEU A 70 0.59 34.38 5.59
C LEU A 70 1.65 35.28 4.93
N PHE A 71 1.28 36.48 4.49
CA PHE A 71 2.21 37.40 3.82
C PHE A 71 3.08 38.23 4.78
N GLU A 72 2.75 38.27 6.08
CA GLU A 72 3.56 38.97 7.10
C GLU A 72 4.63 38.07 7.73
N ALA A 73 4.62 36.76 7.45
CA ALA A 73 5.65 35.83 7.88
C ALA A 73 6.78 35.78 6.85
N ASP A 74 7.71 36.73 6.93
CA ASP A 74 9.00 36.70 6.22
C ASP A 74 9.77 35.43 6.60
N GLY A 75 9.78 34.44 5.70
CA GLY A 75 10.52 33.19 5.91
C GLY A 75 10.22 32.16 4.83
N ALA A 76 11.08 32.14 3.82
CA ALA A 76 11.10 31.17 2.75
C ALA A 76 11.46 29.76 3.26
N ASP A 77 10.48 29.07 3.83
CA ASP A 77 10.38 27.62 3.74
C ASP A 77 9.04 27.35 3.06
N ALA A 78 9.04 26.55 2.00
CA ALA A 78 7.83 26.11 1.33
C ALA A 78 6.93 25.41 2.37
N ALA A 79 6.08 26.17 3.04
CA ALA A 79 5.21 25.71 4.09
C ALA A 79 4.26 24.72 3.43
N GLU A 80 4.56 23.43 3.61
CA GLU A 80 3.73 22.31 3.18
C GLU A 80 2.28 22.65 3.52
N GLU A 81 1.51 22.98 2.47
CA GLU A 81 0.25 23.70 2.58
C GLU A 81 -0.70 22.88 3.47
N MET A 82 -0.93 23.34 4.69
CA MET A 82 -1.72 22.57 5.65
C MET A 82 -3.17 22.57 5.20
N PRO A 83 -3.76 21.40 4.88
CA PRO A 83 -5.11 21.35 4.37
C PRO A 83 -6.08 21.96 5.39
N PRO A 84 -7.11 22.70 4.95
CA PRO A 84 -8.03 23.38 5.84
C PRO A 84 -8.78 22.41 6.75
N ARG A 85 -9.12 21.21 6.22
CA ARG A 85 -9.75 20.12 6.94
C ARG A 85 -9.27 18.78 6.41
N LEU A 86 -9.35 17.76 7.25
CA LEU A 86 -9.06 16.38 6.93
C LEU A 86 -10.33 15.53 7.04
N PRO A 87 -10.62 14.66 6.05
CA PRO A 87 -11.75 13.75 6.12
C PRO A 87 -11.47 12.58 7.07
N TYR A 88 -12.52 12.00 7.64
CA TYR A 88 -12.41 10.68 8.28
C TYR A 88 -12.20 9.62 7.19
N VAL A 89 -11.30 8.67 7.46
CA VAL A 89 -11.05 7.54 6.56
C VAL A 89 -11.65 6.30 7.19
N VAL A 90 -12.58 5.66 6.48
CA VAL A 90 -13.15 4.37 6.89
C VAL A 90 -12.61 3.29 5.96
N ILE A 91 -12.05 2.25 6.55
CA ILE A 91 -11.56 1.05 5.86
C ILE A 91 -12.53 -0.08 6.16
N CYS A 92 -13.19 -0.60 5.13
CA CYS A 92 -14.09 -1.75 5.25
C CYS A 92 -13.46 -2.96 4.58
N VAL A 93 -13.36 -4.06 5.31
CA VAL A 93 -12.93 -5.36 4.81
C VAL A 93 -14.10 -6.33 4.93
N ASP A 94 -14.61 -6.81 3.80
CA ASP A 94 -15.80 -7.67 3.77
C ASP A 94 -15.51 -9.09 4.28
N GLU A 95 -14.35 -9.65 3.92
CA GLU A 95 -13.95 -10.98 4.35
C GLU A 95 -12.48 -11.00 4.80
N LEU A 96 -12.27 -10.87 6.11
CA LEU A 96 -10.94 -10.91 6.72
C LEU A 96 -10.26 -12.28 6.51
N ALA A 97 -11.02 -13.37 6.51
CA ALA A 97 -10.46 -14.72 6.46
C ALA A 97 -9.67 -14.97 5.16
N ASP A 98 -10.15 -14.44 4.04
CA ASP A 98 -9.50 -14.62 2.74
C ASP A 98 -8.19 -13.82 2.67
N LEU A 99 -8.06 -12.71 3.41
CA LEU A 99 -6.80 -11.98 3.55
C LEU A 99 -5.77 -12.74 4.41
N MET A 100 -6.24 -13.33 5.50
CA MET A 100 -5.39 -14.09 6.43
C MET A 100 -4.79 -15.33 5.76
N LEU A 101 -5.51 -15.97 4.83
CA LEU A 101 -5.01 -17.12 4.08
C LEU A 101 -3.83 -16.78 3.16
N VAL A 102 -3.74 -15.53 2.71
CA VAL A 102 -2.72 -15.11 1.74
C VAL A 102 -1.46 -14.57 2.44
N ALA A 103 -1.64 -13.68 3.42
CA ALA A 103 -0.52 -12.99 4.07
C ALA A 103 -0.84 -12.61 5.52
N GLN A 104 -1.11 -13.61 6.37
CA GLN A 104 -1.53 -13.42 7.76
C GLN A 104 -0.65 -12.42 8.53
N ALA A 105 0.67 -12.63 8.55
CA ALA A 105 1.58 -11.82 9.36
C ALA A 105 1.55 -10.33 8.96
N ASP A 106 1.60 -10.04 7.66
CA ASP A 106 1.60 -8.67 7.14
C ASP A 106 0.27 -7.95 7.42
N ILE A 107 -0.84 -8.64 7.16
CA ILE A 107 -2.18 -8.08 7.35
C ILE A 107 -2.48 -7.86 8.84
N GLU A 108 -2.19 -8.85 9.69
CA GLU A 108 -2.42 -8.76 11.14
C GLU A 108 -1.59 -7.64 11.77
N ASN A 109 -0.30 -7.51 11.39
CA ASN A 109 0.55 -6.42 11.87
C ASN A 109 0.02 -5.04 11.45
N CYS A 110 -0.42 -4.89 10.20
CA CYS A 110 -0.98 -3.62 9.73
C CYS A 110 -2.29 -3.26 10.46
N ILE A 111 -3.18 -4.24 10.62
CA ILE A 111 -4.45 -4.07 11.33
C ILE A 111 -4.18 -3.71 12.80
N ALA A 112 -3.28 -4.42 13.48
CA ALA A 112 -2.94 -4.15 14.88
C ALA A 112 -2.40 -2.72 15.04
N ARG A 113 -1.45 -2.31 14.18
CA ARG A 113 -0.85 -0.98 14.23
C ARG A 113 -1.88 0.12 13.99
N LEU A 114 -2.74 -0.05 12.99
CA LEU A 114 -3.83 0.89 12.72
C LEU A 114 -4.80 0.94 13.92
N ALA A 115 -5.29 -0.19 14.39
CA ALA A 115 -6.31 -0.21 15.44
C ALA A 115 -5.82 0.42 16.77
N GLN A 116 -4.52 0.37 17.07
CA GLN A 116 -3.94 0.98 18.26
C GLN A 116 -3.85 2.51 18.21
N LEU A 117 -3.50 3.07 17.05
CA LEU A 117 -3.10 4.49 16.94
C LEU A 117 -4.06 5.34 16.09
N SER A 118 -4.91 4.71 15.28
CA SER A 118 -5.74 5.41 14.28
C SER A 118 -6.86 6.28 14.85
N ARG A 119 -7.32 6.02 16.09
CA ARG A 119 -8.51 6.69 16.66
C ARG A 119 -8.39 8.21 16.67
N ALA A 120 -7.25 8.75 17.11
CA ALA A 120 -7.07 10.20 17.23
C ALA A 120 -6.96 10.89 15.86
N VAL A 121 -6.44 10.19 14.85
CA VAL A 121 -6.25 10.72 13.49
C VAL A 121 -7.47 10.57 12.58
N GLY A 122 -8.57 9.99 13.10
CA GLY A 122 -9.82 9.83 12.36
C GLY A 122 -9.75 8.77 11.27
N ILE A 123 -8.94 7.73 11.48
CA ILE A 123 -8.95 6.53 10.63
C ILE A 123 -9.66 5.42 11.42
N HIS A 124 -10.63 4.77 10.79
CA HIS A 124 -11.47 3.75 11.41
C HIS A 124 -11.55 2.51 10.54
N MET A 125 -11.73 1.35 11.16
CA MET A 125 -11.78 0.07 10.45
C MET A 125 -13.04 -0.71 10.82
N ILE A 126 -13.65 -1.32 9.80
CA ILE A 126 -14.72 -2.30 9.91
C ILE A 126 -14.20 -3.59 9.29
N LEU A 127 -14.09 -4.63 10.10
CA LEU A 127 -13.66 -5.95 9.67
C LEU A 127 -14.84 -6.90 9.77
N ALA A 128 -15.23 -7.48 8.65
CA ALA A 128 -16.25 -8.51 8.55
C ALA A 128 -15.61 -9.85 8.17
N THR A 129 -16.27 -10.94 8.57
CA THR A 129 -15.91 -12.29 8.17
C THR A 129 -17.09 -13.22 8.33
N GLN A 130 -17.22 -14.19 7.44
CA GLN A 130 -18.17 -15.29 7.57
C GLN A 130 -17.55 -16.51 8.27
N ARG A 131 -16.24 -16.51 8.53
CA ARG A 131 -15.50 -17.62 9.13
C ARG A 131 -14.96 -17.23 10.52
N PRO A 132 -15.82 -17.23 11.56
CA PRO A 132 -15.46 -16.82 12.93
C PRO A 132 -14.61 -17.87 13.66
N SER A 133 -13.42 -18.16 13.13
CA SER A 133 -12.44 -19.08 13.71
C SER A 133 -11.34 -18.32 14.46
N VAL A 134 -10.69 -18.97 15.43
CA VAL A 134 -9.57 -18.39 16.21
C VAL A 134 -8.39 -18.01 15.33
N ASN A 135 -8.22 -18.69 14.19
CA ASN A 135 -7.16 -18.40 13.22
C ASN A 135 -7.41 -17.10 12.43
N VAL A 136 -8.69 -16.69 12.31
CA VAL A 136 -9.07 -15.45 11.61
C VAL A 136 -9.23 -14.30 12.62
N ILE A 137 -9.93 -14.56 13.73
CA ILE A 137 -10.17 -13.61 14.81
C ILE A 137 -9.18 -13.93 15.93
N THR A 138 -7.91 -13.58 15.70
CA THR A 138 -6.81 -13.85 16.64
C THR A 138 -6.95 -13.01 17.91
N GLY A 139 -6.19 -13.36 18.96
CA GLY A 139 -6.12 -12.57 20.19
C GLY A 139 -5.70 -11.11 19.94
N THR A 140 -4.77 -10.90 19.01
CA THR A 140 -4.31 -9.57 18.60
C THR A 140 -5.45 -8.73 18.02
N ILE A 141 -6.27 -9.32 17.14
CA ILE A 141 -7.44 -8.65 16.58
C ILE A 141 -8.43 -8.33 17.69
N LYS A 142 -8.77 -9.30 18.55
CA LYS A 142 -9.73 -9.07 19.64
C LYS A 142 -9.29 -7.96 20.59
N ALA A 143 -8.00 -7.91 20.92
CA ALA A 143 -7.45 -6.90 21.83
C ALA A 143 -7.62 -5.47 21.32
N ASN A 144 -7.60 -5.26 20.00
CA ASN A 144 -7.66 -3.91 19.41
C ASN A 144 -9.06 -3.51 18.89
N PHE A 145 -10.01 -4.45 18.82
CA PHE A 145 -11.40 -4.21 18.39
C PHE A 145 -12.38 -4.52 19.52
N PRO A 146 -12.59 -3.59 20.46
CA PRO A 146 -13.46 -3.81 21.61
C PRO A 146 -14.95 -3.76 21.27
N ALA A 147 -15.35 -3.03 20.22
CA ALA A 147 -16.73 -3.02 19.74
C ALA A 147 -16.92 -4.15 18.71
N ARG A 148 -17.92 -5.01 18.93
CA ARG A 148 -18.13 -6.21 18.09
C ARG A 148 -19.60 -6.44 17.81
N ILE A 149 -19.90 -6.94 16.62
CA ILE A 149 -21.24 -7.32 16.20
C ILE A 149 -21.17 -8.78 15.77
N ALA A 150 -22.11 -9.61 16.24
CA ALA A 150 -22.31 -10.96 15.74
C ALA A 150 -23.73 -11.10 15.24
N PHE A 151 -23.87 -11.50 13.97
CA PHE A 151 -25.12 -12.06 13.45
C PHE A 151 -25.25 -13.53 13.85
N GLN A 152 -26.30 -14.20 13.37
CA GLN A 152 -26.50 -15.63 13.59
C GLN A 152 -25.26 -16.43 13.16
N VAL A 153 -24.76 -17.27 14.07
CA VAL A 153 -23.67 -18.21 13.81
C VAL A 153 -24.15 -19.64 13.99
N ALA A 154 -23.44 -20.60 13.39
CA ALA A 154 -23.83 -22.01 13.44
C ALA A 154 -23.57 -22.65 14.81
N GLN A 155 -22.47 -22.29 15.47
CA GLN A 155 -22.05 -22.95 16.70
C GLN A 155 -21.82 -21.97 17.86
N ARG A 156 -21.98 -22.48 19.10
CA ARG A 156 -21.66 -21.74 20.33
C ARG A 156 -20.21 -21.29 20.40
N VAL A 157 -19.30 -22.09 19.83
CA VAL A 157 -17.87 -21.79 19.81
C VAL A 157 -17.62 -20.52 18.98
N ASP A 158 -18.27 -20.40 17.82
CA ASP A 158 -18.19 -19.21 16.95
C ASP A 158 -18.67 -17.94 17.66
N SER A 159 -19.76 -18.04 18.43
CA SER A 159 -20.27 -16.93 19.26
C SER A 159 -19.20 -16.45 20.24
N ARG A 160 -18.50 -17.40 20.90
CA ARG A 160 -17.40 -17.05 21.83
C ARG A 160 -16.19 -16.47 21.10
N THR A 161 -15.88 -16.96 19.90
CA THR A 161 -14.78 -16.41 19.11
C THR A 161 -15.00 -14.94 18.80
N ILE A 162 -16.25 -14.53 18.47
CA ILE A 162 -16.56 -13.13 18.14
C ILE A 162 -16.78 -12.30 19.43
N LEU A 163 -17.66 -12.73 20.32
CA LEU A 163 -18.18 -11.89 21.42
C LEU A 163 -17.53 -12.16 22.78
N ASP A 164 -16.65 -13.17 22.88
CA ASP A 164 -16.21 -13.75 24.16
C ASP A 164 -17.40 -14.24 25.05
N ALA A 165 -18.58 -14.42 24.44
CA ALA A 165 -19.82 -14.78 25.09
C ALA A 165 -20.70 -15.66 24.19
N ASN A 166 -21.61 -16.43 24.80
CA ASN A 166 -22.60 -17.22 24.07
C ASN A 166 -23.82 -16.35 23.68
N GLY A 167 -24.59 -16.80 22.69
CA GLY A 167 -25.88 -16.20 22.35
C GLY A 167 -26.10 -15.99 20.86
N ALA A 168 -25.04 -15.80 20.08
CA ALA A 168 -25.17 -15.59 18.64
C ALA A 168 -25.68 -16.85 17.91
N ASP A 169 -25.47 -18.04 18.49
CA ASP A 169 -26.01 -19.32 18.00
C ASP A 169 -27.54 -19.43 18.12
N LYS A 170 -28.16 -18.55 18.93
CA LYS A 170 -29.61 -18.53 19.18
C LYS A 170 -30.35 -17.42 18.42
N LEU A 171 -29.63 -16.65 17.60
CA LEU A 171 -30.24 -15.61 16.78
C LEU A 171 -31.08 -16.23 15.67
N LEU A 172 -32.04 -15.46 15.19
CA LEU A 172 -33.04 -15.91 14.20
C LEU A 172 -32.55 -15.75 12.75
N GLY A 173 -31.40 -15.10 12.54
CA GLY A 173 -30.89 -14.71 11.22
C GLY A 173 -31.58 -13.45 10.69
N ARG A 174 -31.43 -13.18 9.39
CA ARG A 174 -32.11 -12.07 8.68
C ARG A 174 -32.01 -10.72 9.39
N GLY A 175 -30.82 -10.35 9.83
CA GLY A 175 -30.54 -9.07 10.50
C GLY A 175 -30.60 -9.11 12.03
N ASP A 176 -31.08 -10.19 12.66
CA ASP A 176 -30.98 -10.33 14.12
C ASP A 176 -29.52 -10.46 14.56
N MET A 177 -29.10 -9.61 15.49
CA MET A 177 -27.70 -9.46 15.89
C MET A 177 -27.52 -9.18 17.38
N LEU A 178 -26.33 -9.51 17.88
CA LEU A 178 -25.83 -9.09 19.18
C LEU A 178 -24.70 -8.07 18.98
N PHE A 179 -24.83 -6.95 19.65
CA PHE A 179 -23.82 -5.89 19.70
C PHE A 179 -23.17 -5.87 21.08
N LEU A 180 -21.84 -5.88 21.09
CA LEU A 180 -20.99 -5.65 22.25
C LEU A 180 -20.37 -4.26 22.12
N PRO A 181 -20.83 -3.26 22.89
CA PRO A 181 -20.25 -1.92 22.88
C PRO A 181 -18.83 -1.90 23.47
N ALA A 182 -17.97 -1.01 22.95
CA ALA A 182 -16.65 -0.81 23.54
C ALA A 182 -16.74 -0.38 25.02
N GLY A 183 -15.96 -1.03 25.89
CA GLY A 183 -15.93 -0.74 27.32
C GLY A 183 -17.10 -1.29 28.12
N SER A 184 -17.99 -2.09 27.52
CA SER A 184 -19.07 -2.78 28.21
C SER A 184 -18.98 -4.28 27.99
N ASN A 185 -19.35 -5.07 29.00
CA ASN A 185 -19.51 -6.52 28.88
C ASN A 185 -20.96 -6.93 28.63
N ARG A 186 -21.88 -5.95 28.50
CA ARG A 186 -23.31 -6.21 28.30
C ARG A 186 -23.61 -6.30 26.81
N LEU A 187 -24.07 -7.47 26.38
CA LEU A 187 -24.60 -7.67 25.04
C LEU A 187 -25.95 -7.00 24.88
N ILE A 188 -26.13 -6.32 23.75
CA ILE A 188 -27.37 -5.67 23.33
C ILE A 188 -27.87 -6.43 22.10
N ARG A 189 -29.08 -7.00 22.19
CA ARG A 189 -29.73 -7.58 21.01
C ARG A 189 -30.39 -6.47 20.19
N ALA A 190 -30.19 -6.51 18.88
CA ALA A 190 -30.73 -5.53 17.95
C ALA A 190 -31.15 -6.22 16.64
N GLN A 191 -32.01 -5.54 15.88
CA GLN A 191 -32.44 -5.97 14.55
C GLN A 191 -31.84 -5.01 13.52
N GLY A 192 -31.04 -5.55 12.61
CA GLY A 192 -30.47 -4.82 11.48
C GLY A 192 -31.56 -4.35 10.52
N ALA A 193 -31.40 -3.12 10.02
CA ALA A 193 -32.25 -2.59 8.97
C ALA A 193 -31.95 -3.34 7.66
N MET A 194 -33.00 -3.81 6.99
CA MET A 194 -32.87 -4.43 5.68
C MET A 194 -32.75 -3.33 4.62
N VAL A 195 -31.73 -3.44 3.77
CA VAL A 195 -31.55 -2.62 2.58
C VAL A 195 -31.39 -3.58 1.41
N THR A 196 -32.08 -3.29 0.31
CA THR A 196 -32.09 -4.13 -0.89
C THR A 196 -31.08 -3.63 -1.93
N ASP A 197 -30.59 -4.51 -2.80
CA ASP A 197 -29.66 -4.12 -3.87
C ASP A 197 -30.20 -2.99 -4.77
N PRO A 198 -31.50 -2.96 -5.14
CA PRO A 198 -32.05 -1.82 -5.86
C PRO A 198 -31.99 -0.50 -5.06
N GLU A 199 -32.15 -0.54 -3.74
CA GLU A 199 -31.98 0.65 -2.89
C GLU A 199 -30.53 1.13 -2.87
N ILE A 200 -29.59 0.20 -2.69
CA ILE A 200 -28.15 0.49 -2.73
C ILE A 200 -27.79 1.13 -4.07
N LYS A 201 -28.19 0.49 -5.17
CA LYS A 201 -27.94 1.00 -6.53
C LYS A 201 -28.49 2.40 -6.73
N ARG A 202 -29.74 2.67 -6.32
CA ARG A 202 -30.34 4.02 -6.45
C ARG A 202 -29.54 5.09 -5.71
N VAL A 203 -29.08 4.78 -4.50
CA VAL A 203 -28.26 5.72 -3.70
C VAL A 203 -26.89 5.90 -4.33
N CYS A 204 -26.24 4.82 -4.77
CA CYS A 204 -24.94 4.89 -5.44
C CYS A 204 -25.01 5.66 -6.76
N ASP A 205 -26.04 5.44 -7.58
CA ASP A 205 -26.30 6.17 -8.83
C ASP A 205 -26.45 7.67 -8.54
N PHE A 206 -27.33 8.03 -7.61
CA PHE A 206 -27.55 9.42 -7.20
C PHE A 206 -26.24 10.10 -6.74
N ILE A 207 -25.40 9.43 -5.96
CA ILE A 207 -24.14 10.02 -5.49
C ILE A 207 -23.15 10.19 -6.65
N ARG A 208 -23.06 9.23 -7.57
CA ARG A 208 -22.16 9.32 -8.75
C ARG A 208 -22.56 10.46 -9.67
N ASP A 209 -23.85 10.69 -9.86
CA ASP A 209 -24.34 11.79 -10.69
C ASP A 209 -24.02 13.17 -10.10
N ASN A 210 -23.82 13.25 -8.78
CA ASN A 210 -23.54 14.49 -8.06
C ASN A 210 -22.06 14.67 -7.66
N GLY A 211 -21.16 13.77 -8.09
CA GLY A 211 -19.75 13.88 -7.76
C GLY A 211 -18.85 12.95 -8.56
N THR A 212 -17.75 13.49 -9.09
CA THR A 212 -16.74 12.71 -9.80
C THR A 212 -15.81 12.00 -8.83
N SER A 213 -15.49 10.73 -9.11
CA SER A 213 -14.49 9.99 -8.34
C SER A 213 -13.12 10.64 -8.44
N ASN A 214 -12.52 10.98 -7.31
CA ASN A 214 -11.17 11.53 -7.22
C ASN A 214 -10.29 10.56 -6.44
N TYR A 215 -9.80 9.53 -7.12
CA TYR A 215 -8.89 8.56 -6.51
C TYR A 215 -7.56 9.22 -6.17
N ASP A 216 -6.98 8.84 -5.03
CA ASP A 216 -5.63 9.27 -4.68
C ASP A 216 -4.64 8.58 -5.62
N VAL A 217 -4.12 9.36 -6.56
CA VAL A 217 -3.20 8.93 -7.63
C VAL A 217 -2.01 8.16 -7.06
N THR A 218 -1.48 8.58 -5.90
CA THR A 218 -0.28 7.97 -5.32
C THR A 218 -0.51 6.53 -4.87
N ILE A 219 -1.73 6.22 -4.42
CA ILE A 219 -2.11 4.87 -4.00
C ILE A 219 -2.57 4.08 -5.20
N HIS A 220 -3.35 4.71 -6.06
CA HIS A 220 -3.89 4.08 -7.25
C HIS A 220 -2.75 3.54 -8.12
N ASP A 221 -1.71 4.34 -8.33
CA ASP A 221 -0.51 3.93 -9.06
C ASP A 221 0.27 2.83 -8.34
N LYS A 222 0.42 2.90 -7.01
CA LYS A 222 1.06 1.82 -6.23
C LYS A 222 0.31 0.50 -6.32
N ILE A 223 -1.03 0.54 -6.36
CA ILE A 223 -1.90 -0.63 -6.48
C ILE A 223 -1.92 -1.17 -7.93
N LEU A 224 -1.89 -0.29 -8.93
CA LEU A 224 -1.86 -0.65 -10.36
C LEU A 224 -0.51 -1.21 -10.79
N ASN A 225 0.58 -0.55 -10.37
CA ASN A 225 1.96 -0.95 -10.69
C ASN A 225 2.43 -2.17 -9.88
N HIS A 226 1.64 -2.62 -8.90
CA HIS A 226 1.80 -3.93 -8.28
C HIS A 226 1.36 -5.06 -9.24
N LYS A 227 2.08 -5.21 -10.36
CA LYS A 227 2.00 -6.39 -11.22
C LYS A 227 2.77 -7.51 -10.53
N GLY A 228 2.08 -8.31 -9.72
CA GLY A 228 2.52 -9.64 -9.29
C GLY A 228 3.92 -9.71 -8.70
N ALA A 229 4.18 -9.01 -7.59
CA ALA A 229 5.42 -9.22 -6.85
C ALA A 229 5.32 -10.52 -6.02
N LYS A 230 5.67 -11.65 -6.64
CA LYS A 230 6.30 -12.77 -5.92
C LYS A 230 7.70 -12.35 -5.46
N SER A 231 7.73 -11.52 -4.42
CA SER A 231 8.81 -11.43 -3.43
C SER A 231 8.61 -10.19 -2.59
N ILE A 232 8.51 -10.45 -1.30
CA ILE A 232 8.94 -9.62 -0.19
C ILE A 232 10.01 -8.60 -0.62
N ASP A 233 9.58 -7.34 -0.77
CA ASP A 233 10.46 -6.18 -0.73
C ASP A 233 10.73 -5.87 0.76
N THR A 234 11.58 -6.69 1.35
CA THR A 234 12.38 -6.28 2.50
C THR A 234 13.45 -5.37 1.93
N GLY A 235 13.62 -4.16 2.45
CA GLY A 235 14.70 -3.23 2.07
C GLY A 235 16.14 -3.76 2.20
N GLU A 236 16.31 -5.08 2.44
CA GLU A 236 17.53 -5.83 2.15
C GLU A 236 17.84 -5.91 0.65
N ASP A 237 16.85 -5.99 -0.25
CA ASP A 237 17.11 -6.15 -1.69
C ASP A 237 17.73 -4.88 -2.32
N ASP A 238 17.36 -3.68 -1.85
CA ASP A 238 18.00 -2.42 -2.27
C ASP A 238 19.47 -2.34 -1.80
N GLY A 239 19.75 -2.71 -0.55
CA GLY A 239 21.13 -2.77 -0.03
C GLY A 239 21.99 -3.85 -0.71
N MET A 240 21.40 -4.98 -1.08
CA MET A 240 22.09 -6.02 -1.85
C MET A 240 22.33 -5.59 -3.30
N LEU A 241 21.43 -4.80 -3.89
CA LEU A 241 21.58 -4.29 -5.25
C LEU A 241 22.75 -3.31 -5.35
N GLU A 242 22.93 -2.43 -4.36
CA GLU A 242 24.13 -1.57 -4.27
C GLU A 242 25.42 -2.39 -4.16
N GLN A 243 25.41 -3.45 -3.34
CA GLN A 243 26.55 -4.37 -3.24
C GLN A 243 26.82 -5.12 -4.56
N ALA A 244 25.78 -5.51 -5.31
CA ALA A 244 25.93 -6.13 -6.62
C ALA A 244 26.56 -5.20 -7.64
N ILE A 245 26.14 -3.92 -7.66
CA ILE A 245 26.76 -2.88 -8.49
C ILE A 245 28.24 -2.76 -8.13
N GLN A 246 28.56 -2.66 -6.85
CA GLN A 246 29.96 -2.56 -6.39
C GLN A 246 30.81 -3.78 -6.80
N ILE A 247 30.27 -4.99 -6.70
CA ILE A 247 30.97 -6.21 -7.14
C ILE A 247 31.21 -6.19 -8.65
N ILE A 248 30.22 -5.76 -9.44
CA ILE A 248 30.36 -5.65 -10.89
C ILE A 248 31.42 -4.60 -11.25
N ARG A 249 31.50 -3.50 -10.49
CA ARG A 249 32.57 -2.50 -10.62
C ARG A 249 33.94 -3.07 -10.35
N GLU A 250 34.12 -3.78 -9.23
CA GLU A 250 35.42 -4.33 -8.86
C GLU A 250 35.89 -5.49 -9.75
N THR A 251 34.96 -6.26 -10.30
CA THR A 251 35.29 -7.49 -11.05
C THR A 251 35.23 -7.31 -12.56
N HIS A 252 34.68 -6.19 -13.04
CA HIS A 252 34.34 -5.95 -14.45
C HIS A 252 33.61 -7.14 -15.11
N ARG A 253 32.84 -7.91 -14.32
CA ARG A 253 32.20 -9.15 -14.78
C ARG A 253 30.77 -9.28 -14.27
N ALA A 254 29.81 -8.97 -15.12
CA ALA A 254 28.38 -9.08 -14.81
C ALA A 254 27.82 -10.47 -15.16
N SER A 255 27.97 -11.43 -14.24
CA SER A 255 27.39 -12.78 -14.41
C SER A 255 26.66 -13.24 -13.16
N THR A 256 25.56 -13.98 -13.36
CA THR A 256 24.70 -14.50 -12.28
C THR A 256 25.47 -15.35 -11.28
N SER A 257 26.39 -16.20 -11.77
CA SER A 257 27.23 -17.05 -10.93
C SER A 257 28.27 -16.28 -10.10
N SER A 258 28.76 -15.13 -10.61
CA SER A 258 29.68 -14.25 -9.87
C SER A 258 28.98 -13.59 -8.68
N LEU A 259 27.80 -13.00 -8.93
CA LEU A 259 26.97 -12.40 -7.88
C LEU A 259 26.53 -13.44 -6.85
N GLN A 260 26.14 -14.64 -7.31
CA GLN A 260 25.77 -15.76 -6.44
C GLN A 260 26.87 -16.08 -5.42
N ARG A 261 28.13 -16.21 -5.87
CA ARG A 261 29.26 -16.58 -5.00
C ARG A 261 29.68 -15.45 -4.08
N ARG A 262 29.72 -14.21 -4.59
CA ARG A 262 30.20 -13.04 -3.83
C ARG A 262 29.19 -12.57 -2.78
N LEU A 263 27.91 -12.52 -3.12
CA LEU A 263 26.84 -12.13 -2.18
C LEU A 263 26.33 -13.31 -1.34
N ARG A 264 26.81 -14.53 -1.59
CA ARG A 264 26.35 -15.76 -0.92
C ARG A 264 24.83 -15.95 -1.00
N ILE A 265 24.24 -15.60 -2.14
CA ILE A 265 22.80 -15.70 -2.41
C ILE A 265 22.47 -16.91 -3.29
N GLY A 266 21.20 -17.32 -3.33
CA GLY A 266 20.73 -18.36 -4.24
C GLY A 266 20.73 -17.91 -5.71
N TYR A 267 20.82 -18.85 -6.66
CA TYR A 267 20.87 -18.58 -8.10
C TYR A 267 19.69 -17.73 -8.58
N THR A 268 18.46 -18.05 -8.15
CA THR A 268 17.24 -17.30 -8.54
C THR A 268 17.28 -15.84 -8.11
N ARG A 269 17.89 -15.54 -6.95
CA ARG A 269 18.05 -14.16 -6.47
C ARG A 269 19.11 -13.43 -7.28
N ALA A 270 20.24 -14.08 -7.57
CA ALA A 270 21.29 -13.51 -8.42
C ALA A 270 20.82 -13.26 -9.86
N ALA A 271 20.00 -14.14 -10.42
CA ALA A 271 19.39 -13.97 -11.74
C ALA A 271 18.47 -12.74 -11.77
N ARG A 272 17.58 -12.62 -10.78
CA ARG A 272 16.69 -11.47 -10.65
C ARG A 272 17.45 -10.15 -10.52
N MET A 273 18.53 -10.12 -9.75
CA MET A 273 19.37 -8.92 -9.62
C MET A 273 19.99 -8.52 -10.97
N MET A 274 20.42 -9.49 -11.78
CA MET A 274 20.90 -9.21 -13.14
C MET A 274 19.82 -8.62 -14.04
N ASP A 275 18.58 -9.08 -13.91
CA ASP A 275 17.43 -8.54 -14.67
C ASP A 275 17.09 -7.10 -14.24
N ILE A 276 17.14 -6.82 -12.93
CA ILE A 276 16.94 -5.45 -12.40
C ILE A 276 18.06 -4.51 -12.87
N LEU A 277 19.31 -4.98 -12.90
CA LEU A 277 20.44 -4.19 -13.41
C LEU A 277 20.32 -3.93 -14.92
N GLU A 278 19.70 -4.84 -15.68
CA GLU A 278 19.39 -4.65 -17.10
C GLU A 278 18.29 -3.60 -17.29
N GLU A 279 17.20 -3.70 -16.53
CA GLU A 279 16.11 -2.70 -16.56
C GLU A 279 16.61 -1.29 -16.21
N ARG A 280 17.61 -1.19 -15.32
CA ARG A 280 18.24 0.07 -14.93
C ARG A 280 19.31 0.55 -15.92
N GLY A 281 19.57 -0.19 -17.01
CA GLY A 281 20.55 0.17 -18.03
C GLY A 281 22.01 0.05 -17.56
N ILE A 282 22.28 -0.72 -16.50
CA ILE A 282 23.63 -0.92 -15.94
C ILE A 282 24.34 -2.07 -16.68
N VAL A 283 23.58 -3.11 -17.06
CA VAL A 283 24.08 -4.26 -17.82
C VAL A 283 23.24 -4.49 -19.07
N GLY A 284 23.85 -5.04 -20.11
CA GLY A 284 23.20 -5.37 -21.37
C GLY A 284 22.35 -6.64 -21.29
N PRO A 285 21.71 -7.01 -22.41
CA PRO A 285 20.78 -8.14 -22.47
C PRO A 285 21.47 -9.50 -22.22
N PRO A 286 20.70 -10.56 -21.90
CA PRO A 286 21.25 -11.88 -21.61
C PRO A 286 22.06 -12.46 -22.78
N ARG A 287 23.31 -12.83 -22.53
CA ARG A 287 24.18 -13.56 -23.48
C ARG A 287 24.35 -15.03 -23.09
N GLY A 288 23.25 -15.73 -22.85
CA GLY A 288 23.28 -17.16 -22.49
C GLY A 288 24.09 -17.44 -21.22
N SER A 289 25.14 -18.26 -21.31
CA SER A 289 26.05 -18.57 -20.19
C SER A 289 27.16 -17.55 -19.98
N ASP A 290 27.36 -16.63 -20.93
CA ASP A 290 28.44 -15.64 -20.89
C ASP A 290 28.06 -14.42 -20.03
N PRO A 291 29.06 -13.70 -19.47
CA PRO A 291 28.82 -12.45 -18.77
C PRO A 291 28.08 -11.43 -19.64
N ARG A 292 27.13 -10.70 -19.04
CA ARG A 292 26.44 -9.58 -19.70
C ARG A 292 27.41 -8.41 -19.87
N GLU A 293 27.18 -7.63 -20.91
CA GLU A 293 27.93 -6.40 -21.18
C GLU A 293 27.63 -5.37 -20.10
N ILE A 294 28.60 -4.56 -19.70
CA ILE A 294 28.40 -3.48 -18.71
C ILE A 294 28.23 -2.20 -19.50
N LEU A 295 27.09 -1.52 -19.34
CA LEU A 295 26.68 -0.39 -20.19
C LEU A 295 27.02 0.98 -19.62
N ILE A 296 27.48 1.05 -18.37
CA ILE A 296 27.89 2.29 -17.72
C ILE A 296 29.42 2.35 -17.70
N ASP A 297 29.96 3.51 -18.06
CA ASP A 297 31.37 3.82 -17.86
C ASP A 297 31.61 4.04 -16.36
N LEU A 298 32.37 3.14 -15.73
CA LEU A 298 32.44 3.04 -14.27
C LEU A 298 33.51 3.93 -13.63
N ASP A 299 34.18 4.75 -14.43
CA ASP A 299 35.23 5.67 -14.02
C ASP A 299 34.74 7.12 -14.07
N GLY A 300 34.60 7.73 -12.89
CA GLY A 300 34.28 9.14 -12.73
C GLY A 300 35.16 9.77 -11.67
N ASP A 301 36.42 10.08 -12.00
CA ASP A 301 37.17 11.25 -11.50
C ASP A 301 38.57 11.34 -12.16
N ASN A 302 38.75 12.26 -13.12
CA ASN A 302 39.80 13.28 -13.07
C ASN A 302 39.80 14.19 -14.31
N ALA A 303 39.78 15.50 -14.05
CA ALA A 303 39.93 16.56 -15.01
C ALA A 303 41.38 16.72 -15.49
N GLY A 304 41.55 17.15 -16.75
CA GLY A 304 42.57 18.14 -17.13
C GLY A 304 43.92 17.65 -17.67
N GLN A 305 44.06 17.83 -19.01
CA GLN A 305 45.24 18.25 -19.78
C GLN A 305 46.42 17.30 -20.12
N SER A 306 46.64 17.29 -21.45
CA SER A 306 47.88 17.36 -22.24
C SER A 306 48.78 16.12 -22.39
N SER A 307 48.79 15.59 -23.62
CA SER A 307 49.91 15.64 -24.60
C SER A 307 49.43 14.94 -25.88
N GLU A 308 49.16 15.63 -26.98
CA GLU A 308 50.12 15.83 -28.09
C GLU A 308 50.87 14.54 -28.45
N ASP A 309 50.51 13.93 -29.59
CA ASP A 309 51.40 13.97 -30.75
C ASP A 309 50.69 13.47 -32.02
N GLU A 310 51.03 14.17 -33.09
CA GLU A 310 50.60 14.06 -34.47
C GLU A 310 51.04 12.73 -35.12
N ASP A 311 50.25 12.18 -36.05
CA ASP A 311 50.85 11.73 -37.31
C ASP A 311 49.87 11.85 -38.49
N TYR A 312 50.39 12.44 -39.55
CA TYR A 312 49.77 12.69 -40.85
C TYR A 312 49.95 11.46 -41.75
N GLY A 313 48.93 11.09 -42.54
CA GLY A 313 49.07 9.96 -43.46
C GLY A 313 48.00 9.86 -44.53
N ALA A 314 48.02 10.83 -45.45
CA ALA A 314 47.24 10.96 -46.69
C ALA A 314 46.76 9.67 -47.41
N SER A 315 45.51 9.69 -47.88
CA SER A 315 45.16 9.54 -49.32
C SER A 315 43.64 9.68 -49.55
N GLU A 316 43.25 10.78 -50.16
CA GLU A 316 41.99 10.99 -50.90
C GLU A 316 42.16 10.46 -52.36
N PRO A 317 41.14 10.52 -53.25
CA PRO A 317 39.71 10.19 -53.13
C PRO A 317 39.25 9.41 -54.40
N LEU A 318 37.99 9.62 -54.84
CA LEU A 318 37.34 9.21 -56.11
C LEU A 318 36.54 7.89 -55.98
N SER A 319 35.31 7.76 -56.46
CA SER A 319 34.41 8.66 -57.20
C SER A 319 33.07 7.94 -57.34
N GLU A 320 32.00 8.73 -57.27
CA GLU A 320 30.85 8.69 -58.19
C GLU A 320 30.00 7.43 -58.40
N ASN A 321 28.68 7.68 -58.32
CA ASN A 321 27.59 7.11 -59.12
C ASN A 321 27.25 5.64 -58.81
N GLU A 322 26.03 5.15 -58.93
CA GLU A 322 24.68 5.64 -59.21
C GLU A 322 23.80 4.44 -58.84
N GLU A 323 22.51 4.68 -58.67
CA GLU A 323 21.37 3.77 -58.82
C GLU A 323 21.67 2.30 -59.24
N VAL A 324 21.21 1.32 -58.46
CA VAL A 324 19.94 0.56 -58.61
C VAL A 324 19.68 -0.23 -57.33
#